data_AF-A0A554JJU2-F1
#
_entry.id   AF-A0A554JJU2-F1
#
_cell.length_a   1.000
_cell.length_b   1.000
_cell.length_c   1.000
_cell.angle_alpha   90.00
_cell.angle_beta   90.00
_cell.angle_gamma   90.00
#
_symmetry.space_group_name_H-M   'P 1'
#
loop_
_entity.id
_entity.type
_entity.pdbx_description
1 polymer ?
#
loop_
_entity_poly.entity_id
_entity_poly.type
_entity_poly.pdbx_seq_one_letter_code
_entity_poly.pdbx_strand_id
1 'polypeptide(L)'
;MFFLGLAFFTAAIFVHAQEASDAVQTRRSRLQQELGSLEQQIAGFDILITKKQSEAASLERDIDIIDAEIDRSKLEIRRRNLAITELAVSIDQKSYTIQEMSGTIDRERASLAEALRKLREYDNVSLVEILLGYKDLSDFFVEVDAIDSLQVAVQTSFDNLRADIVRTTEARENLQGEKQEQTELRALQEIEKRQQEAKEAEKQGFLKVTRGEEQNYRQHADTRRARAAAIRSELFLLQGSPAIPFEEALRHAEFASSETGVRAAFILGIIAQESELGRNIGQCNLPTDPPIYKWQSVMKPSRD
;
A
#
# COMPACT_ATOMS: atom_id res chain seq x y z
N MET A 1 48.51 -14.21 -57.69
CA MET A 1 47.64 -13.01 -57.63
C MET A 1 46.25 -13.39 -58.09
N PHE A 2 45.30 -13.54 -57.17
CA PHE A 2 43.95 -12.97 -57.23
C PHE A 2 43.18 -13.46 -55.98
N PHE A 3 42.95 -12.52 -55.06
CA PHE A 3 42.09 -12.67 -53.89
C PHE A 3 40.63 -12.55 -54.34
N LEU A 4 39.76 -13.48 -53.94
CA LEU A 4 38.31 -13.32 -54.04
C LEU A 4 37.73 -13.36 -52.62
N GLY A 5 37.61 -12.18 -52.01
CA GLY A 5 36.96 -11.99 -50.72
C GLY A 5 35.45 -11.90 -50.90
N LEU A 6 34.72 -12.85 -50.33
CA LEU A 6 33.26 -12.80 -50.20
C LEU A 6 32.93 -12.11 -48.89
N ALA A 7 32.62 -10.82 -48.94
CA ALA A 7 32.13 -10.05 -47.80
C ALA A 7 30.66 -10.42 -47.55
N PHE A 8 30.40 -11.22 -46.52
CA PHE A 8 29.06 -11.48 -46.02
C PHE A 8 28.61 -10.27 -45.19
N PHE A 9 27.68 -9.49 -45.72
CA PHE A 9 27.06 -8.34 -45.06
C PHE A 9 26.00 -8.85 -44.09
N THR A 10 26.37 -9.13 -42.84
CA THR A 10 25.42 -9.37 -41.75
C THR A 10 24.94 -8.03 -41.19
N ALA A 11 23.91 -7.46 -41.81
CA ALA A 11 23.19 -6.33 -41.24
C ALA A 11 22.55 -6.77 -39.92
N ALA A 12 23.01 -6.16 -38.84
CA ALA A 12 22.53 -6.35 -37.48
C ALA A 12 21.04 -6.02 -37.36
N ILE A 13 20.22 -7.05 -37.08
CA ILE A 13 18.85 -6.91 -36.58
C ILE A 13 18.97 -6.72 -35.06
N PHE A 14 19.34 -5.51 -34.62
CA PHE A 14 19.37 -5.15 -33.19
C PHE A 14 18.56 -3.88 -32.87
N VAL A 15 17.78 -3.35 -33.83
CA VAL A 15 17.17 -2.01 -33.72
C VAL A 15 15.80 -2.00 -33.01
N HIS A 16 15.12 -3.12 -32.79
CA HIS A 16 13.71 -3.10 -32.31
C HIS A 16 13.50 -3.25 -30.80
N ALA A 17 14.52 -3.63 -30.02
CA ALA A 17 14.35 -3.81 -28.56
C ALA A 17 14.48 -2.50 -27.77
N GLN A 18 15.21 -1.51 -28.30
CA GLN A 18 15.55 -0.29 -27.57
C GLN A 18 14.43 0.77 -27.60
N GLU A 19 13.69 0.88 -28.72
CA GLU A 19 12.54 1.80 -28.83
C GLU A 19 11.36 1.42 -27.92
N ALA A 20 11.13 0.12 -27.71
CA ALA A 20 10.04 -0.37 -26.86
C ALA A 20 10.28 -0.05 -25.37
N SER A 21 11.53 -0.10 -24.91
CA SER A 21 11.93 0.24 -23.53
C SER A 21 11.76 1.73 -23.25
N ASP A 22 12.17 2.59 -24.17
CA ASP A 22 12.05 4.06 -24.02
C ASP A 22 10.58 4.53 -24.04
N ALA A 23 9.73 3.90 -24.84
CA ALA A 23 8.30 4.20 -24.88
C ALA A 23 7.60 3.85 -23.56
N VAL A 24 7.93 2.71 -22.95
CA VAL A 24 7.40 2.29 -21.64
C VAL A 24 7.88 3.22 -20.54
N GLN A 25 9.16 3.59 -20.53
CA GLN A 25 9.71 4.49 -19.52
C GLN A 25 9.09 5.89 -19.59
N THR A 26 8.89 6.41 -20.81
CA THR A 26 8.19 7.69 -21.04
C THR A 26 6.72 7.63 -20.60
N ARG A 27 6.06 6.48 -20.79
CA ARG A 27 4.69 6.25 -20.30
C ARG A 27 4.64 6.30 -18.77
N ARG A 28 5.57 5.64 -18.08
CA ARG A 28 5.63 5.62 -16.61
C ARG A 28 5.89 7.00 -16.02
N SER A 29 6.86 7.74 -16.56
CA SER A 29 7.15 9.09 -16.06
C SER A 29 5.95 10.04 -16.19
N ARG A 30 5.19 9.94 -17.29
CA ARG A 30 3.94 10.70 -17.47
C ARG A 30 2.89 10.33 -16.44
N LEU A 31 2.68 9.02 -16.18
CA LEU A 31 1.73 8.55 -15.17
C LEU A 31 2.11 9.07 -13.78
N GLN A 32 3.40 9.07 -13.43
CA GLN A 32 3.89 9.56 -12.14
C GLN A 32 3.69 11.07 -11.97
N GLN A 33 3.92 11.87 -13.02
CA GLN A 33 3.63 13.30 -13.00
C GLN A 33 2.13 13.57 -12.78
N GLU A 34 1.27 12.82 -13.47
CA GLU A 34 -0.18 12.94 -13.31
C GLU A 34 -0.63 12.55 -11.89
N LEU A 35 -0.05 11.49 -11.31
CA LEU A 35 -0.27 11.06 -9.93
C LEU A 35 0.08 12.16 -8.93
N GLY A 36 1.26 12.78 -9.05
CA GLY A 36 1.67 13.89 -8.19
C GLY A 36 0.75 15.11 -8.30
N SER A 37 0.25 15.41 -9.51
CA SER A 37 -0.73 16.49 -9.70
C SER A 37 -2.08 16.22 -9.03
N LEU A 38 -2.52 14.96 -8.99
CA LEU A 38 -3.75 14.55 -8.33
C LEU A 38 -3.60 14.58 -6.81
N GLU A 39 -2.44 14.17 -6.28
CA GLU A 39 -2.14 14.23 -4.85
C GLU A 39 -2.19 15.67 -4.32
N GLN A 40 -1.64 16.62 -5.09
CA GLN A 40 -1.72 18.04 -4.74
C GLN A 40 -3.17 18.55 -4.74
N GLN A 41 -3.98 18.15 -5.71
CA GLN A 41 -5.40 18.52 -5.76
C GLN A 41 -6.16 17.93 -4.56
N ILE A 42 -5.95 16.66 -4.23
CA ILE A 42 -6.56 15.98 -3.07
C ILE A 42 -6.20 16.71 -1.78
N ALA A 43 -4.93 17.05 -1.57
CA ALA A 43 -4.49 17.82 -0.40
C ALA A 43 -5.14 19.22 -0.34
N GLY A 44 -5.33 19.87 -1.49
CA GLY A 44 -6.08 21.12 -1.58
C GLY A 44 -7.54 20.97 -1.13
N PHE A 45 -8.20 19.87 -1.51
CA PHE A 45 -9.55 19.55 -1.05
C PHE A 45 -9.61 19.21 0.44
N ASP A 46 -8.60 18.53 1.00
CA ASP A 46 -8.53 18.28 2.46
C ASP A 46 -8.49 19.58 3.26
N ILE A 47 -7.70 20.56 2.81
CA ILE A 47 -7.62 21.89 3.42
C ILE A 47 -8.95 22.63 3.28
N LEU A 48 -9.58 22.56 2.10
CA LEU A 48 -10.87 23.20 1.83
C LEU A 48 -11.97 22.63 2.75
N ILE A 49 -12.07 21.31 2.86
CA ILE A 49 -13.04 20.62 3.73
C ILE A 49 -12.82 21.04 5.18
N THR A 50 -11.58 21.01 5.67
CA THR A 50 -11.24 21.41 7.04
C THR A 50 -11.61 22.86 7.32
N LYS A 51 -11.33 23.76 6.38
CA LYS A 51 -11.69 25.18 6.48
C LYS A 51 -13.21 25.34 6.57
N LYS A 52 -13.96 24.70 5.66
CA LYS A 52 -15.42 24.75 5.64
C LYS A 52 -16.04 24.13 6.89
N GLN A 53 -15.44 23.09 7.46
CA GLN A 53 -15.89 22.51 8.73
C GLN A 53 -15.74 23.47 9.92
N SER A 54 -14.75 24.37 9.89
CA SER A 54 -14.53 25.39 10.93
C SER A 54 -15.48 26.60 10.84
N GLU A 55 -16.17 26.77 9.71
CA GLU A 55 -17.16 27.84 9.53
C GLU A 55 -18.46 27.54 10.31
N ALA A 56 -19.22 28.59 10.63
CA ALA A 56 -20.48 28.46 11.35
C ALA A 56 -21.46 27.56 10.60
N ALA A 57 -22.15 26.66 11.32
CA ALA A 57 -23.03 25.66 10.73
C ALA A 57 -24.16 26.31 9.90
N SER A 58 -24.16 26.06 8.60
CA SER A 58 -25.19 26.48 7.65
C SER A 58 -25.46 25.38 6.63
N LEU A 59 -26.66 25.39 6.04
CA LEU A 59 -27.03 24.46 4.97
C LEU A 59 -26.09 24.58 3.77
N GLU A 60 -25.73 25.82 3.39
CA GLU A 60 -24.81 26.10 2.29
C GLU A 60 -23.42 25.53 2.56
N ARG A 61 -22.89 25.70 3.77
CA ARG A 61 -21.61 25.12 4.20
C ARG A 61 -21.63 23.59 4.15
N ASP A 62 -22.70 22.95 4.61
CA ASP A 62 -22.80 21.49 4.59
C ASP A 62 -22.86 20.95 3.16
N ILE A 63 -23.55 21.64 2.25
CA ILE A 63 -23.57 21.31 0.83
C ILE A 63 -22.16 21.48 0.24
N ASP A 64 -21.47 22.59 0.52
CA ASP A 64 -20.09 22.81 0.07
C ASP A 64 -19.12 21.73 0.57
N ILE A 65 -19.28 21.26 1.82
CA ILE A 65 -18.48 20.16 2.39
C ILE A 65 -18.77 18.86 1.63
N ILE A 66 -20.04 18.51 1.44
CA ILE A 66 -20.43 17.29 0.72
C ILE A 66 -19.90 17.34 -0.73
N ASP A 67 -19.92 18.50 -1.37
CA ASP A 67 -19.45 18.70 -2.74
C ASP A 67 -17.93 18.52 -2.82
N ALA A 68 -17.20 19.14 -1.90
CA ALA A 68 -15.76 18.97 -1.78
C ALA A 68 -15.37 17.52 -1.47
N GLU A 69 -16.12 16.81 -0.62
CA GLU A 69 -15.90 15.39 -0.33
C GLU A 69 -16.15 14.48 -1.55
N ILE A 70 -17.20 14.77 -2.32
CA ILE A 70 -17.50 14.05 -3.56
C ILE A 70 -16.37 14.25 -4.58
N ASP A 71 -15.96 15.50 -4.81
CA ASP A 71 -14.92 15.82 -5.78
C ASP A 71 -13.56 15.25 -5.37
N ARG A 72 -13.21 15.33 -4.08
CA ARG A 72 -12.07 14.64 -3.50
C ARG A 72 -12.13 13.13 -3.77
N SER A 73 -13.28 12.50 -3.50
CA SER A 73 -13.49 11.08 -3.76
C SER A 73 -13.34 10.72 -5.25
N LYS A 74 -13.73 11.61 -6.18
CA LYS A 74 -13.51 11.41 -7.63
C LYS A 74 -12.03 11.41 -7.97
N LEU A 75 -11.29 12.35 -7.40
CA LEU A 75 -9.84 12.43 -7.62
C LEU A 75 -9.11 11.23 -7.02
N GLU A 76 -9.54 10.76 -5.86
CA GLU A 76 -9.04 9.53 -5.24
C GLU A 76 -9.24 8.29 -6.11
N ILE A 77 -10.45 8.13 -6.66
CA ILE A 77 -10.74 7.04 -7.61
C ILE A 77 -9.89 7.18 -8.88
N ARG A 78 -9.69 8.38 -9.41
CA ARG A 78 -8.79 8.61 -10.58
C ARG A 78 -7.34 8.28 -10.26
N ARG A 79 -6.84 8.69 -9.09
CA ARG A 79 -5.50 8.36 -8.60
C ARG A 79 -5.31 6.85 -8.53
N ARG A 80 -6.27 6.15 -7.92
CA ARG A 80 -6.22 4.68 -7.79
C ARG A 80 -6.30 3.98 -9.16
N ASN A 81 -7.08 4.50 -10.10
CA ASN A 81 -7.09 4.02 -11.49
C ASN A 81 -5.72 4.13 -12.17
N LEU A 82 -5.04 5.26 -12.01
CA LEU A 82 -3.71 5.46 -12.58
C LEU A 82 -2.69 4.52 -11.93
N ALA A 83 -2.73 4.34 -10.61
CA ALA A 83 -1.87 3.37 -9.92
C ALA A 83 -2.09 1.93 -10.43
N ILE A 84 -3.35 1.50 -10.62
CA ILE A 84 -3.68 0.18 -11.19
C ILE A 84 -3.17 0.05 -12.64
N THR A 85 -3.19 1.15 -13.40
CA THR A 85 -2.69 1.19 -14.77
C THR A 85 -1.15 1.11 -14.81
N GLU A 86 -0.46 1.81 -13.93
CA GLU A 86 1.01 1.69 -13.79
C GLU A 86 1.41 0.27 -13.38
N LEU A 87 0.69 -0.33 -12.43
CA LEU A 87 0.89 -1.73 -12.03
C LEU A 87 0.67 -2.68 -13.21
N ALA A 88 -0.35 -2.45 -14.04
CA ALA A 88 -0.60 -3.25 -15.25
C ALA A 88 0.59 -3.21 -16.22
N VAL A 89 1.13 -2.01 -16.49
CA VAL A 89 2.30 -1.83 -17.37
C VAL A 89 3.53 -2.55 -16.80
N SER A 90 3.73 -2.48 -15.48
CA SER A 90 4.82 -3.20 -14.80
C SER A 90 4.67 -4.72 -14.90
N ILE A 91 3.45 -5.24 -14.71
CA ILE A 91 3.12 -6.66 -14.87
C ILE A 91 3.41 -7.12 -16.30
N ASP A 92 3.02 -6.34 -17.30
CA ASP A 92 3.28 -6.66 -18.71
C ASP A 92 4.79 -6.72 -18.98
N GLN A 93 5.55 -5.71 -18.53
CA GLN A 93 7.00 -5.68 -18.71
C GLN A 93 7.68 -6.89 -18.04
N LYS A 94 7.30 -7.22 -16.80
CA LYS A 94 7.83 -8.41 -16.10
C LYS A 94 7.43 -9.71 -16.81
N SER A 95 6.22 -9.79 -17.36
CA SER A 95 5.78 -10.95 -18.13
C SER A 95 6.64 -11.16 -19.38
N TYR A 96 6.97 -10.08 -20.10
CA TYR A 96 7.90 -10.13 -21.23
C TYR A 96 9.30 -10.59 -20.80
N THR A 97 9.86 -10.02 -19.73
CA THR A 97 11.17 -10.43 -19.22
C THR A 97 11.19 -11.91 -18.82
N ILE A 98 10.15 -12.41 -18.15
CA ILE A 98 10.03 -13.83 -17.80
C ILE A 98 9.96 -14.70 -19.05
N GLN A 99 9.29 -14.25 -20.11
CA GLN A 99 9.24 -14.97 -21.38
C GLN A 99 10.64 -15.04 -22.02
N GLU A 100 11.43 -13.97 -21.99
CA GLU A 100 12.82 -13.96 -22.47
C GLU A 100 13.73 -14.87 -21.63
N MET A 101 13.59 -14.84 -20.31
CA MET A 101 14.31 -15.74 -19.39
C MET A 101 13.98 -17.20 -19.69
N SER A 102 12.70 -17.50 -19.92
CA SER A 102 12.24 -18.85 -20.27
C SER A 102 12.82 -19.31 -21.62
N GLY A 103 12.81 -18.45 -22.63
CA GLY A 103 13.45 -18.74 -23.92
C GLY A 103 14.97 -18.88 -23.84
N THR A 104 15.61 -18.26 -22.85
CA THR A 104 17.05 -18.45 -22.58
C THR A 104 17.31 -19.80 -21.94
N ILE A 105 16.53 -20.18 -20.93
CA ILE A 105 16.56 -21.52 -20.31
C ILE A 105 16.37 -22.62 -21.36
N ASP A 106 15.45 -22.46 -22.30
CA ASP A 106 15.20 -23.46 -23.34
C ASP A 106 16.40 -23.62 -24.28
N ARG A 107 17.08 -22.52 -24.62
CA ARG A 107 18.32 -22.53 -25.43
C ARG A 107 19.47 -23.18 -24.66
N GLU A 108 19.66 -22.81 -23.40
CA GLU A 108 20.69 -23.42 -22.52
C GLU A 108 20.48 -24.92 -22.37
N ARG A 109 19.23 -25.36 -22.18
CA ARG A 109 18.87 -26.79 -22.16
C ARG A 109 19.24 -27.50 -23.44
N ALA A 110 18.96 -26.89 -24.60
CA ALA A 110 19.29 -27.48 -25.89
C ALA A 110 20.81 -27.59 -26.09
N SER A 111 21.56 -26.52 -25.80
CA SER A 111 23.03 -26.50 -25.89
C SER A 111 23.68 -27.50 -24.93
N LEU A 112 23.20 -27.57 -23.69
CA LEU A 112 23.72 -28.52 -22.71
C LEU A 112 23.42 -29.97 -23.12
N ALA A 113 22.24 -30.24 -23.67
CA ALA A 113 21.91 -31.56 -24.20
C ALA A 113 22.82 -31.98 -25.37
N GLU A 114 23.22 -31.04 -26.23
CA GLU A 114 24.19 -31.29 -27.30
C GLU A 114 25.60 -31.54 -26.75
N ALA A 115 26.06 -30.71 -25.81
CA ALA A 115 27.35 -30.89 -25.16
C ALA A 115 27.45 -32.24 -24.42
N LEU A 116 26.38 -32.67 -23.75
CA LEU A 116 26.31 -33.99 -23.11
C LEU A 116 26.32 -35.15 -24.09
N ARG A 117 25.73 -35.01 -25.29
CA ARG A 117 25.83 -36.02 -26.35
C ARG A 117 27.27 -36.12 -26.86
N LYS A 118 27.94 -34.97 -27.05
CA LYS A 118 29.35 -34.92 -27.43
C LYS A 118 30.27 -35.53 -26.39
N LEU A 119 30.08 -35.21 -25.11
CA LEU A 119 30.84 -35.81 -24.03
C LEU A 119 30.66 -37.34 -24.00
N ARG A 120 29.44 -37.83 -24.24
CA ARG A 120 29.17 -39.27 -24.34
C ARG A 120 29.85 -39.95 -25.53
N GLU A 121 30.04 -39.25 -26.66
CA GLU A 121 30.81 -39.78 -27.79
C GLU A 121 32.26 -40.06 -27.37
N TYR A 122 32.85 -39.21 -26.52
CA TYR A 122 34.20 -39.38 -25.98
C TYR A 122 34.29 -40.44 -24.88
N ASP A 123 33.31 -40.54 -23.97
CA ASP A 123 33.28 -41.56 -22.91
C ASP A 123 33.21 -43.01 -23.44
N ASN A 124 32.70 -43.20 -24.66
CA ASN A 124 32.61 -44.53 -25.28
C ASN A 124 33.94 -45.02 -25.88
N VAL A 125 34.98 -44.18 -25.91
CA VAL A 125 36.31 -44.54 -26.41
C VAL A 125 37.25 -44.76 -25.22
N SER A 126 37.90 -45.93 -25.17
CA SER A 126 38.86 -46.21 -24.09
C SER A 126 40.03 -45.24 -24.14
N LEU A 127 40.47 -44.69 -23.00
CA LEU A 127 41.69 -43.89 -22.88
C LEU A 127 42.92 -44.57 -23.51
N VAL A 128 42.98 -45.91 -23.44
CA VAL A 128 44.04 -46.71 -24.08
C VAL A 128 43.90 -46.72 -25.60
N GLU A 129 42.68 -46.71 -26.12
CA GLU A 129 42.38 -46.64 -27.55
C GLU A 129 42.64 -45.25 -28.12
N ILE A 130 42.33 -44.19 -27.37
CA ILE A 130 42.72 -42.81 -27.69
C ILE A 130 44.25 -42.68 -27.72
N LEU A 131 44.95 -43.22 -26.72
CA LEU A 131 46.42 -43.19 -26.65
C LEU A 131 47.07 -43.92 -27.84
N LEU A 132 46.51 -45.06 -28.27
CA LEU A 132 47.00 -45.84 -29.41
C LEU A 132 46.61 -45.24 -30.77
N GLY A 133 45.66 -44.32 -30.81
CA GLY A 133 45.20 -43.64 -32.02
C GLY A 133 46.09 -42.47 -32.47
N TYR A 134 46.88 -41.88 -31.56
CA TYR A 134 47.74 -40.73 -31.85
C TYR A 134 49.19 -41.15 -32.12
N LYS A 135 49.84 -40.45 -33.06
CA LYS A 135 51.25 -40.68 -33.43
C LYS A 135 52.22 -40.02 -32.46
N ASP A 136 51.85 -38.86 -31.93
CA ASP A 136 52.64 -38.07 -31.00
C ASP A 136 51.97 -37.99 -29.63
N LEU A 137 52.76 -38.16 -28.57
CA LEU A 137 52.25 -38.12 -27.19
C LEU A 137 51.70 -36.72 -26.80
N SER A 138 52.16 -35.66 -27.48
CA SER A 138 51.65 -34.30 -27.30
C SER A 138 50.17 -34.17 -27.69
N ASP A 139 49.77 -34.80 -28.79
CA ASP A 139 48.41 -34.70 -29.33
C ASP A 139 47.40 -35.39 -28.40
N PHE A 140 47.82 -36.49 -27.76
CA PHE A 140 47.05 -37.15 -26.71
C PHE A 140 46.77 -36.21 -25.52
N PHE A 141 47.78 -35.50 -25.02
CA PHE A 141 47.59 -34.59 -23.88
C PHE A 141 46.70 -33.38 -24.22
N VAL A 142 46.77 -32.88 -25.46
CA VAL A 142 45.88 -31.82 -25.96
C VAL A 142 44.42 -32.30 -25.98
N GLU A 143 44.16 -33.52 -26.43
CA GLU A 143 42.81 -34.07 -26.48
C GLU A 143 42.22 -34.31 -25.07
N VAL A 144 43.03 -34.82 -24.13
CA VAL A 144 42.62 -35.02 -22.73
C VAL A 144 42.28 -33.70 -22.04
N ASP A 145 43.09 -32.67 -22.24
CA ASP A 145 42.85 -31.32 -21.71
C ASP A 145 41.58 -30.69 -22.30
N ALA A 146 41.30 -30.93 -23.58
CA ALA A 146 40.07 -30.49 -24.24
C ALA A 146 38.82 -31.17 -23.66
N ILE A 147 38.88 -32.47 -23.36
CA ILE A 147 37.78 -33.21 -22.74
C ILE A 147 37.53 -32.72 -21.30
N ASP A 148 38.59 -32.54 -20.51
CA ASP A 148 38.47 -32.01 -19.13
C ASP A 148 37.87 -30.60 -19.14
N SER A 149 38.37 -29.73 -20.03
CA SER A 149 37.83 -28.38 -20.24
C SER A 149 36.35 -28.40 -20.64
N LEU A 150 35.95 -29.32 -21.52
CA LEU A 150 34.55 -29.50 -21.91
C LEU A 150 33.69 -29.97 -20.73
N GLN A 151 34.18 -30.90 -19.91
CA GLN A 151 33.47 -31.40 -18.74
C GLN A 151 33.24 -30.29 -17.70
N VAL A 152 34.26 -29.47 -17.42
CA VAL A 152 34.16 -28.29 -16.55
C VAL A 152 33.15 -27.27 -17.11
N ALA A 153 33.19 -27.01 -18.43
CA ALA A 153 32.25 -26.09 -19.08
C ALA A 153 30.80 -26.58 -19.02
N VAL A 154 30.57 -27.89 -19.19
CA VAL A 154 29.25 -28.53 -19.05
C VAL A 154 28.74 -28.42 -17.62
N GLN A 155 29.58 -28.70 -16.62
CA GLN A 155 29.20 -28.58 -15.22
C GLN A 155 28.84 -27.13 -14.85
N THR A 156 29.67 -26.17 -15.27
CA THR A 156 29.41 -24.74 -15.07
C THR A 156 28.10 -24.30 -15.74
N SER A 157 27.85 -24.76 -16.97
CA SER A 157 26.62 -24.46 -17.71
C SER A 157 25.39 -25.05 -17.05
N PHE A 158 25.48 -26.26 -16.46
CA PHE A 158 24.41 -26.87 -15.70
C PHE A 158 24.08 -26.10 -14.42
N ASP A 159 25.11 -25.67 -13.69
CA ASP A 159 24.93 -24.87 -12.48
C ASP A 159 24.28 -23.50 -12.79
N ASN A 160 24.70 -22.86 -13.88
CA ASN A 160 24.07 -21.63 -14.38
C ASN A 160 22.61 -21.87 -14.74
N LEU A 161 22.32 -22.88 -15.56
CA LEU A 161 20.95 -23.25 -15.95
C LEU A 161 20.06 -23.50 -14.72
N ARG A 162 20.58 -24.19 -13.70
CA ARG A 162 19.86 -24.42 -12.45
C ARG A 162 19.55 -23.10 -11.74
N ALA A 163 20.51 -22.19 -11.66
CA ALA A 163 20.32 -20.87 -11.07
C ALA A 163 19.31 -20.04 -11.87
N ASP A 164 19.34 -20.08 -13.20
CA ASP A 164 18.39 -19.37 -14.07
C ASP A 164 16.96 -19.91 -13.93
N ILE A 165 16.79 -21.24 -13.80
CA ILE A 165 15.49 -21.86 -13.51
C ILE A 165 14.92 -21.37 -12.18
N VAL A 166 15.74 -21.33 -11.12
CA VAL A 166 15.31 -20.85 -9.79
C VAL A 166 14.89 -19.39 -9.88
N ARG A 167 15.76 -18.51 -10.43
CA ARG A 167 15.47 -17.08 -10.60
C ARG A 167 14.19 -16.82 -11.41
N THR A 168 13.98 -17.58 -12.48
CA THR A 168 12.77 -17.46 -13.31
C THR A 168 11.52 -17.93 -12.58
N THR A 169 11.63 -18.96 -11.73
CA THR A 169 10.52 -19.48 -10.94
C THR A 169 10.09 -18.47 -9.88
N GLU A 170 11.05 -17.90 -9.14
CA GLU A 170 10.80 -16.84 -8.16
C GLU A 170 10.16 -15.61 -8.83
N ALA A 171 10.66 -15.21 -10.01
CA ALA A 171 10.07 -14.11 -10.77
C ALA A 171 8.60 -14.38 -11.17
N ARG A 172 8.27 -15.62 -11.54
CA ARG A 172 6.89 -16.04 -11.87
C ARG A 172 5.98 -16.00 -10.65
N GLU A 173 6.44 -16.47 -9.51
CA GLU A 173 5.68 -16.42 -8.25
C GLU A 173 5.39 -14.97 -7.84
N ASN A 174 6.40 -14.10 -7.90
CA ASN A 174 6.22 -12.67 -7.63
C ASN A 174 5.23 -12.01 -8.59
N LEU A 175 5.32 -12.31 -9.89
CA LEU A 175 4.39 -11.82 -10.90
C LEU A 175 2.95 -12.28 -10.62
N GLN A 176 2.77 -13.52 -10.16
CA GLN A 176 1.46 -14.04 -9.80
C GLN A 176 0.87 -13.29 -8.59
N GLY A 177 1.70 -12.99 -7.58
CA GLY A 177 1.31 -12.13 -6.46
C GLY A 177 0.84 -10.74 -6.91
N GLU A 178 1.59 -10.08 -7.79
CA GLU A 178 1.23 -8.76 -8.33
C GLU A 178 -0.07 -8.78 -9.15
N LYS A 179 -0.32 -9.85 -9.92
CA LYS A 179 -1.59 -10.03 -10.66
C LYS A 179 -2.78 -10.22 -9.74
N GLN A 180 -2.58 -10.94 -8.63
CA GLN A 180 -3.61 -11.10 -7.62
C GLN A 180 -3.92 -9.75 -6.94
N GLU A 181 -2.90 -9.03 -6.50
CA GLU A 181 -3.03 -7.69 -5.91
C GLU A 181 -3.77 -6.74 -6.87
N GLN A 182 -3.42 -6.74 -8.15
CA GLN A 182 -4.10 -5.93 -9.17
C GLN A 182 -5.61 -6.24 -9.24
N THR A 183 -5.98 -7.51 -9.12
CA THR A 183 -7.38 -7.96 -9.16
C THR A 183 -8.14 -7.48 -7.92
N GLU A 184 -7.52 -7.59 -6.75
CA GLU A 184 -8.07 -7.12 -5.48
C GLU A 184 -8.26 -5.59 -5.49
N LEU A 185 -7.27 -4.84 -5.98
CA LEU A 185 -7.36 -3.39 -6.14
C LEU A 185 -8.47 -2.96 -7.09
N ARG A 186 -8.71 -3.71 -8.18
CA ARG A 186 -9.84 -3.46 -9.09
C ARG A 186 -11.18 -3.73 -8.44
N ALA A 187 -11.30 -4.78 -7.64
CA ALA A 187 -12.52 -5.07 -6.89
C ALA A 187 -12.81 -3.96 -5.85
N LEU A 188 -11.78 -3.52 -5.13
CA LEU A 188 -11.90 -2.41 -4.18
C LEU A 188 -12.33 -1.11 -4.87
N GLN A 189 -11.75 -0.80 -6.03
CA GLN A 189 -12.14 0.37 -6.82
C GLN A 189 -13.63 0.35 -7.20
N GLU A 190 -14.16 -0.79 -7.60
CA GLU A 190 -15.59 -0.92 -7.96
C GLU A 190 -16.49 -0.65 -6.74
N ILE A 191 -16.08 -1.10 -5.55
CA ILE A 191 -16.77 -0.80 -4.30
C ILE A 191 -16.73 0.71 -4.01
N GLU A 192 -15.56 1.34 -4.14
CA GLU A 192 -15.39 2.79 -3.94
C GLU A 192 -16.27 3.60 -4.91
N LYS A 193 -16.36 3.20 -6.18
CA LYS A 193 -17.25 3.84 -7.17
C LYS A 193 -18.72 3.76 -6.77
N ARG A 194 -19.19 2.58 -6.35
CA ARG A 194 -20.58 2.41 -5.88
C ARG A 194 -20.87 3.24 -4.64
N GLN A 195 -19.92 3.31 -3.70
CA GLN A 195 -20.06 4.16 -2.52
C GLN A 195 -20.14 5.64 -2.91
N GLN A 196 -19.35 6.07 -3.88
CA GLN A 196 -19.41 7.44 -4.41
C GLN A 196 -20.76 7.73 -5.08
N GLU A 197 -21.26 6.85 -5.94
CA GLU A 197 -22.58 7.00 -6.57
C GLU A 197 -23.71 7.08 -5.54
N ALA A 198 -23.63 6.27 -4.48
CA ALA A 198 -24.58 6.31 -3.37
C ALA A 198 -24.52 7.67 -2.63
N LYS A 199 -23.34 8.21 -2.37
CA LYS A 199 -23.15 9.54 -1.77
C LYS A 199 -23.72 10.66 -2.65
N GLU A 200 -23.50 10.58 -3.96
CA GLU A 200 -24.07 11.55 -4.91
C GLU A 200 -25.60 11.48 -4.94
N ALA A 201 -26.18 10.27 -4.89
CA ALA A 201 -27.62 10.08 -4.80
C ALA A 201 -28.20 10.60 -3.47
N GLU A 202 -27.52 10.36 -2.35
CA GLU A 202 -27.90 10.88 -1.03
C GLU A 202 -27.88 12.41 -1.02
N LYS A 203 -26.82 13.04 -1.55
CA LYS A 203 -26.74 14.49 -1.74
C LYS A 203 -27.94 15.00 -2.54
N GLN A 204 -28.27 14.38 -3.68
CA GLN A 204 -29.41 14.80 -4.50
C GLN A 204 -30.74 14.67 -3.74
N GLY A 205 -30.92 13.62 -2.94
CA GLY A 205 -32.07 13.46 -2.06
C GLY A 205 -32.15 14.55 -1.01
N PHE A 206 -31.03 14.81 -0.32
CA PHE A 206 -30.92 15.88 0.68
C PHE A 206 -31.24 17.26 0.10
N LEU A 207 -30.69 17.60 -1.07
CA LEU A 207 -30.95 18.86 -1.76
C LEU A 207 -32.42 19.03 -2.20
N LYS A 208 -33.12 17.93 -2.54
CA LYS A 208 -34.55 17.96 -2.86
C LYS A 208 -35.40 18.27 -1.62
N VAL A 209 -35.04 17.72 -0.46
CA VAL A 209 -35.76 17.90 0.81
C VAL A 209 -35.45 19.27 1.44
N THR A 210 -34.24 19.80 1.25
CA THR A 210 -33.80 21.06 1.89
C THR A 210 -33.95 22.30 1.01
N ARG A 211 -34.31 22.15 -0.28
CA ARG A 211 -34.55 23.28 -1.18
C ARG A 211 -35.73 24.12 -0.69
N GLY A 212 -35.43 25.28 -0.10
CA GLY A 212 -36.40 26.30 0.30
C GLY A 212 -36.85 26.25 1.76
N GLU A 213 -36.36 25.31 2.57
CA GLU A 213 -36.79 25.12 3.95
C GLU A 213 -35.59 25.09 4.92
N GLU A 214 -34.94 26.24 5.09
CA GLU A 214 -33.87 26.44 6.07
C GLU A 214 -34.33 26.07 7.50
N GLN A 215 -35.64 26.18 7.77
CA GLN A 215 -36.28 25.79 9.01
C GLN A 215 -36.31 24.26 9.22
N ASN A 216 -36.56 23.47 8.16
CA ASN A 216 -36.51 22.01 8.24
C ASN A 216 -35.08 21.51 8.40
N TYR A 217 -34.10 22.18 7.78
CA TYR A 217 -32.69 21.92 8.03
C TYR A 217 -32.31 22.15 9.51
N ARG A 218 -32.73 23.28 10.11
CA ARG A 218 -32.49 23.54 11.55
C ARG A 218 -33.11 22.46 12.44
N GLN A 219 -34.34 22.04 12.17
CA GLN A 219 -34.99 20.95 12.91
C GLN A 219 -34.26 19.60 12.75
N HIS A 220 -33.81 19.26 11.54
CA HIS A 220 -33.04 18.04 11.29
C HIS A 220 -31.66 18.08 11.95
N ALA A 221 -30.98 19.23 11.94
CA ALA A 221 -29.70 19.43 12.60
C ALA A 221 -29.84 19.29 14.13
N ASP A 222 -30.87 19.89 14.72
CA ASP A 222 -31.14 19.81 16.17
C ASP A 222 -31.55 18.39 16.60
N THR A 223 -32.33 17.69 15.78
CA THR A 223 -32.67 16.28 16.01
C THR A 223 -31.43 15.39 15.96
N ARG A 224 -30.52 15.61 14.99
CA ARG A 224 -29.25 14.86 14.90
C ARG A 224 -28.32 15.18 16.07
N ARG A 225 -28.24 16.44 16.52
CA ARG A 225 -27.49 16.83 17.74
C ARG A 225 -28.07 16.15 18.98
N ALA A 226 -29.38 16.20 19.18
CA ALA A 226 -30.05 15.56 20.31
C ALA A 226 -29.83 14.04 20.32
N ARG A 227 -29.90 13.38 19.14
CA ARG A 227 -29.65 11.94 19.02
C ARG A 227 -28.18 11.57 19.24
N ALA A 228 -27.24 12.38 18.76
CA ALA A 228 -25.82 12.19 19.04
C ALA A 228 -25.52 12.37 20.54
N ALA A 229 -26.15 13.34 21.20
CA ALA A 229 -26.05 13.52 22.65
C ALA A 229 -26.65 12.33 23.42
N ALA A 230 -27.80 11.81 22.98
CA ALA A 230 -28.42 10.62 23.55
C ALA A 230 -27.55 9.36 23.38
N ILE A 231 -27.00 9.12 22.18
CA ILE A 231 -26.08 7.99 21.93
C ILE A 231 -24.81 8.13 22.78
N ARG A 232 -24.24 9.34 22.89
CA ARG A 232 -23.10 9.60 23.79
C ARG A 232 -23.47 9.29 25.24
N SER A 233 -24.67 9.68 25.68
CA SER A 233 -25.19 9.37 27.01
C SER A 233 -25.43 7.87 27.22
N GLU A 234 -25.90 7.14 26.21
CA GLU A 234 -26.13 5.69 26.28
C GLU A 234 -24.82 4.90 26.28
N LEU A 235 -23.87 5.24 25.39
CA LEU A 235 -22.51 4.66 25.40
C LEU A 235 -21.81 4.94 26.74
N PHE A 236 -22.09 6.09 27.33
CA PHE A 236 -21.60 6.50 28.63
C PHE A 236 -22.21 5.69 29.79
N LEU A 237 -23.52 5.40 29.75
CA LEU A 237 -24.18 4.51 30.71
C LEU A 237 -23.67 3.06 30.62
N LEU A 238 -23.31 2.60 29.41
CA LEU A 238 -22.80 1.25 29.17
C LEU A 238 -21.33 1.06 29.60
N GLN A 239 -20.57 2.15 29.82
CA GLN A 239 -19.16 2.11 30.24
C GLN A 239 -18.94 2.09 31.76
N GLY A 240 -20.00 2.21 32.57
CA GLY A 240 -19.94 2.00 34.03
C GLY A 240 -19.65 3.25 34.87
N SER A 241 -20.71 3.75 35.52
CA SER A 241 -20.80 4.81 36.57
C SER A 241 -20.61 6.30 36.19
N PRO A 242 -21.34 7.23 36.82
CA PRO A 242 -21.78 8.49 36.20
C PRO A 242 -20.87 9.70 36.47
N ALA A 243 -20.02 10.06 35.51
CA ALA A 243 -19.57 11.45 35.33
C ALA A 243 -20.71 12.43 34.94
N ILE A 244 -20.65 13.68 35.41
CA ILE A 244 -21.53 14.75 34.94
C ILE A 244 -21.10 15.23 33.53
N PRO A 245 -22.03 15.49 32.58
CA PRO A 245 -21.68 16.06 31.28
C PRO A 245 -20.88 17.36 31.43
N PHE A 246 -19.88 17.59 30.59
CA PHE A 246 -19.02 18.78 30.72
C PHE A 246 -19.81 20.10 30.69
N GLU A 247 -20.87 20.18 29.88
CA GLU A 247 -21.75 21.36 29.82
C GLU A 247 -22.49 21.60 31.14
N GLU A 248 -22.94 20.53 31.79
CA GLU A 248 -23.60 20.61 33.09
C GLU A 248 -22.59 20.88 34.21
N ALA A 249 -21.39 20.29 34.15
CA ALA A 249 -20.27 20.59 35.04
C ALA A 249 -19.84 22.06 34.96
N LEU A 250 -19.77 22.60 33.74
CA LEU A 250 -19.46 24.00 33.50
C LEU A 250 -20.57 24.90 34.05
N ARG A 251 -21.85 24.57 33.82
CA ARG A 251 -22.99 25.32 34.39
C ARG A 251 -22.96 25.33 35.92
N HIS A 252 -22.66 24.21 36.56
CA HIS A 252 -22.52 24.13 38.01
C HIS A 252 -21.30 24.89 38.53
N ALA A 253 -20.18 24.85 37.80
CA ALA A 253 -18.98 25.59 38.15
C ALA A 253 -19.15 27.12 37.97
N GLU A 254 -19.89 27.56 36.96
CA GLU A 254 -20.27 28.97 36.76
C GLU A 254 -21.21 29.46 37.86
N PHE A 255 -22.20 28.64 38.24
CA PHE A 255 -23.08 28.93 39.37
C PHE A 255 -22.32 29.02 40.70
N ALA A 256 -21.44 28.05 40.98
CA ALA A 256 -20.59 28.12 42.18
C ALA A 256 -19.62 29.31 42.14
N SER A 257 -19.12 29.66 40.96
CA SER A 257 -18.26 30.83 40.73
C SER A 257 -18.98 32.14 41.01
N SER A 258 -20.27 32.28 40.66
CA SER A 258 -21.04 33.50 40.93
C SER A 258 -21.31 33.71 42.42
N GLU A 259 -21.49 32.64 43.18
CA GLU A 259 -21.74 32.70 44.63
C GLU A 259 -20.45 32.85 45.46
N THR A 260 -19.34 32.27 45.00
CA THR A 260 -18.09 32.17 45.79
C THR A 260 -16.98 33.11 45.33
N GLY A 261 -17.08 33.67 44.11
CA GLY A 261 -16.03 34.50 43.51
C GLY A 261 -14.79 33.73 43.01
N VAL A 262 -14.76 32.39 43.17
CA VAL A 262 -13.68 31.54 42.66
C VAL A 262 -13.89 31.28 41.17
N ARG A 263 -12.85 31.43 40.34
CA ARG A 263 -12.95 31.22 38.88
C ARG A 263 -13.49 29.84 38.53
N ALA A 264 -14.53 29.76 37.70
CA ALA A 264 -15.13 28.50 37.23
C ALA A 264 -14.11 27.49 36.66
N ALA A 265 -13.09 27.95 35.94
CA ALA A 265 -12.02 27.09 35.42
C ALA A 265 -11.20 26.40 36.54
N PHE A 266 -11.01 27.07 37.67
CA PHE A 266 -10.33 26.49 38.83
C PHE A 266 -11.21 25.45 39.53
N ILE A 267 -12.50 25.73 39.70
CA ILE A 267 -13.49 24.79 40.25
C ILE A 267 -13.57 23.52 39.38
N LEU A 268 -13.65 23.67 38.06
CA LEU A 268 -13.61 22.56 37.11
C LEU A 268 -12.31 21.77 37.18
N GLY A 269 -11.16 22.45 37.32
CA GLY A 269 -9.86 21.81 37.49
C GLY A 269 -9.80 20.92 38.74
N ILE A 270 -10.35 21.39 39.86
CA ILE A 270 -10.43 20.59 41.09
C ILE A 270 -11.38 19.41 40.91
N ILE A 271 -12.58 19.60 40.37
CA ILE A 271 -13.54 18.51 40.17
C ILE A 271 -12.98 17.45 39.20
N ALA A 272 -12.26 17.87 38.16
CA ALA A 272 -11.58 16.98 37.23
C ALA A 272 -10.42 16.22 37.88
N GLN A 273 -9.67 16.85 38.79
CA GLN A 273 -8.53 16.21 39.47
C GLN A 273 -8.99 15.24 40.58
N GLU A 274 -9.99 15.64 41.37
CA GLU A 274 -10.41 14.92 42.58
C GLU A 274 -11.43 13.82 42.29
N SER A 275 -12.31 14.05 41.31
CA SER A 275 -13.42 13.14 41.03
C SER A 275 -13.48 12.72 39.57
N GLU A 276 -12.55 13.18 38.73
CA GLU A 276 -12.57 12.99 37.28
C GLU A 276 -13.96 13.31 36.70
N LEU A 277 -14.47 14.50 37.06
CA LEU A 277 -15.80 15.00 36.69
C LEU A 277 -16.95 14.08 37.14
N GLY A 278 -16.84 13.48 38.33
CA GLY A 278 -17.87 12.62 38.92
C GLY A 278 -17.69 11.12 38.64
N ARG A 279 -16.65 10.71 37.90
CA ARG A 279 -16.33 9.28 37.72
C ARG A 279 -15.92 8.59 39.02
N ASN A 280 -15.22 9.30 39.90
CA ASN A 280 -14.69 8.78 41.16
C ASN A 280 -15.38 9.42 42.36
N ILE A 281 -16.68 9.15 42.51
CA ILE A 281 -17.43 9.47 43.72
C ILE A 281 -17.60 8.20 44.56
N GLY A 282 -16.87 8.11 45.67
CA GLY A 282 -17.12 7.08 46.69
C GLY A 282 -16.51 5.70 46.45
N GLN A 283 -15.31 5.59 45.87
CA GLN A 283 -14.49 4.41 46.11
C GLN A 283 -13.87 4.53 47.51
N CYS A 284 -14.63 4.16 48.54
CA CYS A 284 -14.08 3.99 49.88
C CYS A 284 -12.89 3.03 49.79
N ASN A 285 -11.75 3.45 50.34
CA ASN A 285 -10.56 2.62 50.43
C ASN A 285 -10.84 1.45 51.38
N LEU A 286 -11.26 0.31 50.85
CA LEU A 286 -11.66 -0.85 51.64
C LEU A 286 -10.39 -1.49 52.23
N PRO A 287 -10.41 -2.02 53.47
CA PRO A 287 -9.27 -2.69 54.08
C PRO A 287 -8.64 -3.78 53.19
N THR A 288 -9.46 -4.39 52.33
CA THR A 288 -9.09 -5.47 51.40
C THR A 288 -8.56 -5.00 50.04
N ASP A 289 -8.55 -3.69 49.76
CA ASP A 289 -8.12 -3.20 48.45
C ASP A 289 -6.60 -3.36 48.24
N PRO A 290 -6.17 -3.70 47.00
CA PRO A 290 -4.77 -3.77 46.62
C PRO A 290 -4.01 -2.46 46.93
N PRO A 291 -2.70 -2.52 47.26
CA PRO A 291 -1.91 -1.35 47.65
C PRO A 291 -1.89 -0.19 46.63
N ILE A 292 -2.12 -0.49 45.35
CA ILE A 292 -2.17 0.51 44.26
C ILE A 292 -3.37 1.47 44.37
N TYR A 293 -4.44 1.06 45.03
CA TYR A 293 -5.66 1.84 45.23
C TYR A 293 -5.72 2.49 46.62
N LYS A 294 -4.67 2.33 47.44
CA LYS A 294 -4.55 2.97 48.76
C LYS A 294 -4.20 4.45 48.59
N TRP A 295 -4.78 5.30 49.44
CA TRP A 295 -4.56 6.75 49.41
C TRP A 295 -3.08 7.16 49.45
N GLN A 296 -2.19 6.38 50.10
CA GLN A 296 -0.74 6.64 50.13
C GLN A 296 -0.06 6.50 48.76
N SER A 297 -0.62 5.70 47.87
CA SER A 297 -0.12 5.48 46.49
C SER A 297 -0.74 6.46 45.49
N VAL A 298 -1.98 6.90 45.76
CA VAL A 298 -2.76 7.81 44.89
C VAL A 298 -2.42 9.28 45.18
N MET A 299 -2.29 9.66 46.44
CA MET A 299 -1.86 11.00 46.85
C MET A 299 -0.33 11.01 47.02
N LYS A 300 0.38 11.73 46.14
CA LYS A 300 1.84 11.91 46.23
C LYS A 300 2.14 13.15 47.08
N PRO A 301 2.66 13.01 48.32
CA PRO A 301 2.85 14.14 49.24
C PRO A 301 3.89 15.16 48.79
N SER A 302 4.68 14.86 47.76
CA SER A 302 5.73 15.71 47.23
C SER A 302 5.31 16.52 46.00
N ARG A 303 4.00 16.58 45.70
CA ARG A 303 3.46 17.31 44.55
C ARG A 303 2.52 18.43 45.01
N ASP A 304 2.99 19.19 45.99
CA ASP A 304 2.54 20.53 46.35
C ASP A 304 3.77 21.45 46.37
#